data_AF-A0A239LB84-F1
#
_entry.id   AF-A0A239LB84-F1
#
_cell.length_a   1.000
_cell.length_b   1.000
_cell.length_c   1.000
_cell.angle_alpha   90.00
_cell.angle_beta   90.00
_cell.angle_gamma   90.00
#
_symmetry.space_group_name_H-M   'P 1'
#
loop_
_entity.id
_entity.type
_entity.pdbx_description
1 polymer ?
#
loop_
_entity_poly.entity_id
_entity_poly.type
_entity_poly.pdbx_seq_one_letter_code
_entity_poly.pdbx_strand_id
1 'polypeptide(L)'
;MKIEMIEHLLDIAVQAGAGVLEYSGAGARVRLVLDGSASQAPTLRLDEQALATVAAAPAATGRHVEASMTGVFYRAPGPDQAVFVEVGDRVVEGQVLAIVEAMKMLNPLESPVAGRIAGILASDGQAVEYGMPLFVIEENPA
;
A
#
# COMPACT_ATOMS: atom_id res chain seq x y z
N MET A 1 28.24 -32.15 14.20
CA MET A 1 26.83 -32.06 14.66
C MET A 1 26.14 -30.73 14.33
N LYS A 2 26.57 -29.96 13.30
CA LYS A 2 25.85 -28.74 12.83
C LYS A 2 25.79 -28.59 11.30
N ILE A 3 26.36 -29.53 10.54
CA ILE A 3 26.37 -29.53 9.07
C ILE A 3 25.26 -30.44 8.52
N GLU A 4 25.04 -31.60 9.14
CA GLU A 4 23.97 -32.54 8.76
C GLU A 4 22.57 -31.92 8.83
N MET A 5 22.35 -30.96 9.73
CA MET A 5 21.07 -30.25 9.84
C MET A 5 20.85 -29.24 8.71
N ILE A 6 21.91 -28.70 8.11
CA ILE A 6 21.83 -27.78 6.98
C ILE A 6 21.51 -28.55 5.69
N GLU A 7 22.15 -29.71 5.49
CA GLU A 7 21.87 -30.57 4.33
C GLU A 7 20.44 -31.11 4.38
N HIS A 8 19.95 -31.48 5.56
CA HIS A 8 18.57 -31.94 5.72
C HIS A 8 17.52 -30.83 5.52
N LEU A 9 17.85 -29.57 5.86
CA LEU A 9 16.98 -28.41 5.59
C LEU A 9 16.93 -28.06 4.09
N LEU A 10 18.02 -28.28 3.36
CA LEU A 10 18.10 -28.09 1.91
C LEU A 10 17.27 -29.14 1.15
N ASP A 11 17.31 -30.40 1.58
CA ASP A 11 16.56 -31.48 0.92
C ASP A 11 15.04 -31.32 1.08
N ILE A 12 14.59 -30.97 2.30
CA ILE A 12 13.18 -30.67 2.60
C ILE A 12 12.68 -29.49 1.77
N ALA A 13 13.52 -28.47 1.60
CA ALA A 13 13.15 -27.28 0.85
C ALA A 13 13.02 -27.52 -0.66
N VAL A 14 13.88 -28.39 -1.22
CA VAL A 14 13.81 -28.80 -2.63
C VAL A 14 12.63 -29.73 -2.87
N GLN A 15 12.35 -30.68 -1.97
CA GLN A 15 11.17 -31.56 -2.07
C GLN A 15 9.83 -30.82 -1.91
N ALA A 16 9.80 -29.68 -1.20
CA ALA A 16 8.61 -28.86 -1.05
C ALA A 16 8.26 -28.02 -2.30
N GLY A 17 9.15 -27.96 -3.30
CA GLY A 17 8.91 -27.21 -4.55
C GLY A 17 8.75 -25.70 -4.36
N ALA A 18 9.35 -25.13 -3.31
CA ALA A 18 9.24 -23.72 -2.99
C ALA A 18 10.37 -22.91 -3.64
N GLY A 19 10.03 -21.95 -4.50
CA GLY A 19 11.01 -21.05 -5.16
C GLY A 19 11.69 -20.05 -4.22
N VAL A 20 11.22 -19.94 -2.98
CA VAL A 20 11.77 -19.02 -1.96
C VAL A 20 11.71 -19.67 -0.58
N LEU A 21 12.84 -19.61 0.13
CA LEU A 21 12.99 -20.06 1.51
C LEU A 21 13.51 -18.90 2.34
N GLU A 22 12.79 -18.59 3.43
CA GLU A 22 13.18 -17.55 4.36
C GLU A 22 13.49 -18.16 5.72
N TYR A 23 14.69 -17.86 6.24
CA TYR A 23 15.16 -18.27 7.55
C TYR A 23 15.61 -17.04 8.36
N SER A 24 15.18 -16.96 9.62
CA SER A 24 15.50 -15.85 10.52
C SER A 24 16.04 -16.39 11.84
N GLY A 25 17.29 -16.05 12.18
CA GLY A 25 17.94 -16.49 13.42
C GLY A 25 19.21 -15.70 13.77
N ALA A 26 19.47 -15.51 15.06
CA ALA A 26 20.63 -14.80 15.62
C ALA A 26 20.89 -13.40 15.02
N GLY A 27 19.83 -12.59 14.92
CA GLY A 27 19.93 -11.19 14.50
C GLY A 27 20.10 -10.97 12.99
N ALA A 28 20.06 -12.03 12.18
CA ALA A 28 20.11 -11.94 10.72
C ALA A 28 18.93 -12.69 10.08
N ARG A 29 18.38 -12.11 9.01
CA ARG A 29 17.36 -12.73 8.15
C ARG A 29 18.01 -13.08 6.83
N VAL A 30 17.85 -14.32 6.41
CA VAL A 30 18.44 -14.87 5.20
C VAL A 30 17.30 -15.42 4.34
N ARG A 31 17.15 -14.83 3.15
CA ARG A 31 16.19 -15.25 2.13
C ARG A 31 16.96 -15.88 0.98
N LEU A 32 16.75 -17.17 0.74
CA LEU A 32 17.27 -17.87 -0.42
C LEU A 32 16.16 -17.97 -1.46
N VAL A 33 16.43 -17.43 -2.65
CA VAL A 33 15.60 -17.58 -3.85
C VAL A 33 16.32 -18.54 -4.77
N LEU A 34 15.74 -19.71 -5.02
CA LEU A 34 16.32 -20.72 -5.90
C LEU A 34 15.70 -20.55 -7.28
N ASP A 35 16.31 -19.69 -8.09
CA ASP A 35 15.88 -19.44 -9.47
C ASP A 35 16.40 -20.57 -10.37
N GLY A 36 15.56 -21.57 -10.57
CA GLY A 36 15.79 -22.62 -11.55
C GLY A 36 15.38 -22.17 -12.95
N SER A 37 16.11 -21.24 -13.57
CA SER A 37 16.08 -21.09 -15.02
C SER A 37 17.33 -20.41 -15.58
N ALA A 38 18.00 -21.13 -16.48
CA ALA A 38 19.15 -20.66 -17.23
C ALA A 38 18.77 -19.62 -18.30
N SER A 39 19.73 -18.75 -18.63
CA SER A 39 19.87 -17.94 -19.87
C SER A 39 19.16 -16.56 -19.91
N GLN A 40 19.91 -15.46 -19.74
CA GLN A 40 20.55 -14.67 -20.83
C GLN A 40 21.33 -13.44 -20.30
N ALA A 41 22.26 -12.99 -21.15
CA ALA A 41 23.38 -12.04 -21.05
C ALA A 41 23.24 -10.69 -20.27
N PRO A 42 24.37 -10.12 -19.81
CA PRO A 42 24.39 -8.88 -19.04
C PRO A 42 24.22 -7.67 -19.97
N THR A 43 23.20 -6.86 -19.71
CA THR A 43 23.13 -5.49 -20.23
C THR A 43 23.31 -4.57 -19.04
N LEU A 44 24.39 -3.78 -19.03
CA LEU A 44 24.57 -2.68 -18.08
C LEU A 44 23.42 -1.70 -18.26
N ARG A 45 22.52 -1.62 -17.27
CA ARG A 45 21.55 -0.53 -17.13
C ARG A 45 21.85 0.22 -15.86
N LEU A 46 22.01 1.54 -16.04
CA LEU A 46 22.12 2.54 -14.99
C LEU A 46 20.89 2.43 -14.08
N ASP A 47 21.12 2.62 -12.78
CA ASP A 47 20.19 2.46 -11.68
C ASP A 47 18.80 3.08 -11.93
N GLU A 48 17.85 2.20 -12.25
CA GLU A 48 16.41 2.43 -12.26
C GLU A 48 15.84 1.86 -10.96
N GLN A 49 16.20 2.47 -9.82
CA GLN A 49 15.73 2.04 -8.50
C GLN A 49 14.39 2.72 -8.16
N ALA A 50 13.39 1.84 -8.01
CA ALA A 50 12.10 2.02 -7.34
C ALA A 50 10.97 2.71 -8.13
N LEU A 51 10.55 2.08 -9.23
CA LEU A 51 9.12 2.05 -9.57
C LEU A 51 8.47 0.86 -8.85
N ALA A 52 7.92 1.14 -7.66
CA ALA A 52 7.07 0.20 -6.96
C ALA A 52 5.82 -0.08 -7.81
N THR A 53 5.69 -1.33 -8.27
CA THR A 53 4.43 -1.86 -8.81
C THR A 53 3.43 -1.89 -7.66
N VAL A 54 2.58 -0.87 -7.61
CA VAL A 54 1.31 -0.96 -6.89
C VAL A 54 0.38 -1.76 -7.79
N ALA A 55 -0.12 -2.88 -7.27
CA ALA A 55 -1.09 -3.71 -7.95
C ALA A 55 -2.27 -2.82 -8.41
N ALA A 56 -2.43 -2.68 -9.73
CA ALA A 56 -3.57 -2.01 -10.32
C ALA A 56 -4.82 -2.88 -10.08
N ALA A 57 -5.51 -2.63 -8.96
CA ALA A 57 -6.95 -2.83 -8.88
C ALA A 57 -7.60 -2.06 -10.05
N PRO A 58 -8.73 -2.53 -10.60
CA PRO A 58 -9.38 -1.85 -11.72
C PRO A 58 -9.49 -0.36 -11.40
N ALA A 59 -8.83 0.48 -12.21
CA ALA A 59 -8.77 1.90 -11.99
C ALA A 59 -10.20 2.42 -11.97
N ALA A 60 -10.73 2.68 -10.77
CA ALA A 60 -12.02 3.32 -10.61
C ALA A 60 -11.93 4.63 -11.38
N THR A 61 -12.75 4.76 -12.43
CA THR A 61 -12.81 5.96 -13.25
C THR A 61 -13.43 7.07 -12.41
N GLY A 62 -12.63 8.07 -12.03
CA GLY A 62 -13.10 9.17 -11.18
C GLY A 62 -11.98 10.11 -10.77
N ARG A 63 -12.36 11.20 -10.11
CA ARG A 63 -11.44 12.21 -9.59
C ARG A 63 -10.75 11.68 -8.35
N HIS A 64 -9.42 11.70 -8.37
CA HIS A 64 -8.63 11.30 -7.21
C HIS A 64 -8.58 12.45 -6.21
N VAL A 65 -8.77 12.14 -4.93
CA VAL A 65 -8.49 13.05 -3.81
C VAL A 65 -7.20 12.57 -3.18
N GLU A 66 -6.20 13.44 -3.20
CA GLU A 66 -4.83 13.14 -2.79
C GLU A 66 -4.53 13.73 -1.41
N ALA A 67 -3.51 13.18 -0.75
CA ALA A 67 -3.00 13.73 0.51
C ALA A 67 -2.31 15.07 0.27
N SER A 68 -2.82 16.14 0.88
CA SER A 68 -2.23 17.49 0.81
C SER A 68 -0.95 17.65 1.66
N MET A 69 -0.60 16.65 2.47
CA MET A 69 0.60 16.63 3.31
C MET A 69 0.98 15.19 3.70
N THR A 70 2.23 15.02 4.14
CA THR A 70 2.69 13.77 4.77
C THR A 70 2.15 13.66 6.18
N GLY A 71 1.63 12.48 6.54
CA GLY A 71 1.02 12.27 7.86
C GLY A 71 0.45 10.87 8.04
N VAL A 72 -0.49 10.73 8.97
CA VAL A 72 -1.25 9.50 9.22
C VAL A 72 -2.71 9.71 8.84
N PHE A 73 -3.26 8.83 8.02
CA PHE A 73 -4.63 8.90 7.54
C PHE A 73 -5.62 8.27 8.51
N TYR A 74 -6.70 8.97 8.84
CA TYR A 74 -7.78 8.49 9.68
C TYR A 74 -9.14 8.67 9.03
N ARG A 75 -9.97 7.63 9.11
CA ARG A 75 -11.32 7.60 8.53
C ARG A 75 -12.39 8.17 9.44
N ALA A 76 -12.07 8.38 10.72
CA ALA A 76 -12.97 8.90 11.73
C ALA A 76 -12.32 10.05 12.51
N PRO A 77 -13.10 10.94 13.15
CA PRO A 77 -12.56 12.02 13.98
C PRO A 77 -11.93 11.52 15.30
N GLY A 78 -12.18 10.25 15.67
CA GLY A 78 -11.61 9.60 16.84
C GLY A 78 -11.89 8.09 16.84
N PRO A 79 -11.26 7.33 17.76
CA PRO A 79 -11.25 5.86 17.76
C PRO A 79 -12.62 5.19 17.94
N ASP A 80 -13.57 5.88 18.56
CA ASP A 80 -14.94 5.38 18.82
C ASP A 80 -16.01 6.20 18.07
N GLN A 81 -15.59 7.01 17.09
CA GLN A 81 -16.50 7.83 16.30
C GLN A 81 -16.76 7.19 14.95
N ALA A 82 -17.93 7.50 14.39
CA ALA A 82 -18.29 7.02 13.05
C ALA A 82 -17.29 7.57 12.02
N VAL A 83 -17.04 6.77 10.99
CA VAL A 83 -16.27 7.22 9.82
C VAL A 83 -17.00 8.37 9.14
N PHE A 84 -16.25 9.27 8.50
CA PHE A 84 -16.84 10.39 7.78
C PHE A 84 -17.66 9.93 6.56
N VAL A 85 -17.13 8.96 5.81
CA VAL A 85 -17.73 8.43 4.57
C VAL A 85 -17.40 6.95 4.34
N GLU A 86 -18.31 6.26 3.66
CA GLU A 86 -18.17 4.90 3.14
C GLU A 86 -18.23 4.90 1.60
N VAL A 87 -17.77 3.80 0.98
CA VAL A 87 -17.90 3.62 -0.47
C VAL A 87 -19.38 3.59 -0.84
N GLY A 88 -19.73 4.39 -1.86
CA GLY A 88 -21.09 4.55 -2.32
C GLY A 88 -21.85 5.71 -1.67
N ASP A 89 -21.28 6.41 -0.71
CA ASP A 89 -21.89 7.64 -0.15
C ASP A 89 -21.84 8.79 -1.15
N ARG A 90 -22.85 9.67 -1.09
CA ARG A 90 -22.85 10.94 -1.82
C ARG A 90 -22.13 11.99 -0.99
N VAL A 91 -21.33 12.82 -1.65
CA VAL A 91 -20.59 13.91 -1.05
C VAL A 91 -20.81 15.21 -1.82
N VAL A 92 -20.70 16.34 -1.13
CA VAL A 92 -20.70 17.68 -1.73
C VAL A 92 -19.30 18.29 -1.68
N GLU A 93 -19.05 19.29 -2.52
CA GLU A 93 -17.81 20.08 -2.45
C GLU A 93 -17.66 20.70 -1.03
N GLY A 94 -16.44 20.60 -0.48
CA GLY A 94 -16.12 21.04 0.88
C GLY A 94 -16.51 20.06 1.99
N GLN A 95 -17.17 18.93 1.68
CA GLN A 95 -17.49 17.94 2.71
C GLN A 95 -16.22 17.23 3.20
N VAL A 96 -16.06 17.10 4.52
CA VAL A 96 -14.96 16.36 5.14
C VAL A 96 -15.09 14.86 4.85
N LEU A 97 -14.02 14.27 4.33
CA LEU A 97 -13.91 12.86 3.94
C LEU A 97 -13.06 12.04 4.90
N ALA A 98 -12.04 12.66 5.50
CA ALA A 98 -11.05 12.03 6.37
C ALA A 98 -10.25 13.09 7.13
N ILE A 99 -9.31 12.63 7.97
CA ILE A 99 -8.28 13.46 8.59
C ILE A 99 -6.91 12.93 8.19
N VAL A 100 -5.97 13.85 7.94
CA VAL A 100 -4.54 13.55 7.91
C VAL A 100 -3.90 14.19 9.14
N GLU A 101 -3.34 13.37 10.03
CA GLU A 101 -2.59 13.86 11.19
C GLU A 101 -1.14 14.14 10.80
N ALA A 102 -0.71 15.39 10.98
CA ALA A 102 0.68 15.79 10.80
C ALA A 102 1.13 16.63 11.99
N MET A 103 2.22 16.22 12.66
CA MET A 103 2.78 16.94 13.80
C MET A 103 1.75 17.26 14.91
N LYS A 104 0.87 16.29 15.24
CA LYS A 104 -0.24 16.43 16.20
C LYS A 104 -1.37 17.38 15.79
N MET A 105 -1.35 17.91 14.57
CA MET A 105 -2.46 18.65 14.00
C MET A 105 -3.34 17.69 13.20
N LEU A 106 -4.65 17.77 13.43
CA LEU A 106 -5.67 17.00 12.72
C LEU A 106 -6.18 17.84 11.56
N ASN A 107 -5.72 17.54 10.34
CA ASN A 107 -6.03 18.35 9.17
C ASN A 107 -7.16 17.68 8.39
N PRO A 108 -8.35 18.30 8.32
CA PRO A 108 -9.47 17.74 7.55
C PRO A 108 -9.10 17.64 6.08
N LEU A 109 -9.46 16.52 5.47
CA LEU A 109 -9.43 16.33 4.02
C LEU A 109 -10.84 16.55 3.47
N GLU A 110 -11.01 17.53 2.61
CA GLU A 110 -12.31 17.92 2.06
C GLU A 110 -12.46 17.44 0.61
N SER A 111 -13.70 17.15 0.21
CA SER A 111 -14.02 16.80 -1.17
C SER A 111 -13.88 18.04 -2.07
N PRO A 112 -13.09 17.99 -3.16
CA PRO A 112 -12.97 19.11 -4.09
C PRO A 112 -14.17 19.24 -5.03
N VAL A 113 -15.09 18.27 -5.02
CA VAL A 113 -16.23 18.17 -5.96
C VAL A 113 -17.43 17.50 -5.30
N ALA A 114 -18.62 17.72 -5.88
CA ALA A 114 -19.79 16.90 -5.56
C ALA A 114 -19.79 15.59 -6.37
N GLY A 115 -20.22 14.49 -5.76
CA GLY A 115 -20.20 13.19 -6.42
C GLY A 115 -20.50 12.02 -5.48
N ARG A 116 -20.00 10.85 -5.84
CA ARG A 116 -20.15 9.61 -5.07
C ARG A 116 -18.78 9.00 -4.79
N ILE A 117 -18.55 8.51 -3.57
CA ILE A 117 -17.32 7.79 -3.23
C ILE A 117 -17.27 6.49 -4.02
N ALA A 118 -16.37 6.41 -4.99
CA ALA A 118 -16.14 5.22 -5.81
C ALA A 118 -15.12 4.27 -5.18
N GLY A 119 -14.17 4.80 -4.40
CA GLY A 119 -13.16 4.00 -3.72
C GLY A 119 -12.44 4.76 -2.61
N ILE A 120 -11.95 3.99 -1.64
CA ILE A 120 -11.08 4.44 -0.55
C ILE A 120 -9.78 3.66 -0.70
N LEU A 121 -8.68 4.36 -0.93
CA LEU A 121 -7.40 3.80 -1.37
C LEU A 121 -6.37 3.69 -0.24
N ALA A 122 -6.66 4.28 0.92
CA ALA A 122 -5.83 4.22 2.11
C ALA A 122 -6.56 3.54 3.28
N SER A 123 -5.84 2.76 4.07
CA SER A 123 -6.36 2.13 5.29
C SER A 123 -6.31 3.09 6.47
N ASP A 124 -7.22 2.90 7.45
CA ASP A 124 -7.18 3.67 8.70
C ASP A 124 -5.86 3.45 9.46
N GLY A 125 -5.25 4.54 9.95
CA GLY A 125 -3.94 4.53 10.60
C GLY A 125 -2.74 4.39 9.65
N GLN A 126 -2.96 4.39 8.33
CA GLN A 126 -1.87 4.27 7.35
C GLN A 126 -1.05 5.56 7.24
N ALA A 127 0.27 5.42 7.16
CA ALA A 127 1.14 6.54 6.80
C ALA A 127 0.93 6.93 5.32
N VAL A 128 0.79 8.23 5.06
CA VAL A 128 0.55 8.79 3.73
C VAL A 128 1.55 9.90 3.42
N GLU A 129 1.84 10.09 2.14
CA GLU A 129 2.78 11.09 1.63
C GLU A 129 2.06 12.10 0.75
N TYR A 130 2.62 13.31 0.61
CA TYR A 130 2.08 14.32 -0.28
C TYR A 130 1.82 13.77 -1.69
N GLY A 131 0.62 14.04 -2.22
CA GLY A 131 0.20 13.58 -3.55
C GLY A 131 -0.23 12.10 -3.61
N MET A 132 -0.17 11.36 -2.50
CA MET A 132 -0.68 9.99 -2.47
C MET A 132 -2.20 9.99 -2.62
N PRO A 133 -2.78 9.22 -3.55
CA PRO A 133 -4.23 9.14 -3.72
C PRO A 133 -4.89 8.41 -2.54
N LEU A 134 -5.93 9.01 -1.97
CA LEU A 134 -6.65 8.51 -0.78
C LEU A 134 -8.08 8.09 -1.09
N PHE A 135 -8.75 8.79 -2.01
CA PHE A 135 -10.10 8.49 -2.46
C PHE A 135 -10.23 8.59 -3.97
N VAL A 136 -11.25 7.91 -4.51
CA VAL A 136 -11.75 8.14 -5.87
C VAL A 136 -13.20 8.57 -5.76
N ILE A 137 -13.56 9.68 -6.40
CA ILE A 137 -14.91 10.21 -6.45
C ILE A 137 -15.40 10.15 -7.89
N GLU A 138 -16.53 9.47 -8.10
CA GLU A 138 -17.29 9.57 -9.35
C GLU A 138 -18.01 10.94 -9.33
N GLU A 139 -17.54 11.86 -10.16
CA GLU A 139 -18.13 13.20 -10.28
C GLU A 139 -19.54 13.09 -10.82
N ASN A 140 -20.50 13.69 -10.12
CA ASN A 140 -21.86 13.85 -10.60
C ASN A 140 -22.21 15.34 -10.49
N PRO A 141 -21.79 16.16 -11.47
CA PRO A 141 -22.14 17.57 -11.47
C PRO A 141 -23.67 17.69 -11.47
N ALA A 142 -24.20 18.41 -10.48
CA ALA A 142 -25.62 18.72 -10.40
C ALA A 142 -26.07 19.62 -11.57
#